data_AF-A0AAV4TTQ0-F1
#
_entry.id   AF-A0AAV4TTQ0-F1
#
_cell.length_a   1.000
_cell.length_b   1.000
_cell.length_c   1.000
_cell.angle_alpha   90.00
_cell.angle_beta   90.00
_cell.angle_gamma   90.00
#
_symmetry.space_group_name_H-M   'P 1'
#
loop_
_entity.id
_entity.type
_entity.pdbx_description
1 polymer ?
#
loop_
_entity_poly.entity_id
_entity_poly.type
_entity_poly.pdbx_seq_one_letter_code
_entity_poly.pdbx_strand_id
1 'polypeptide(L)'
;MRNSGSKSKNVSLNQIAIIFSVDLDEADFCKTCSDHVRKRNVPNLAANYGFRYPEQPSCLSELNDLEERLVALRIPFMQIRELGRDRQYGIKGSVTNVPNDLHKSVDCLPRNVNDSATIYVKLKKRLSFKLHFMYQCVDPIVFTVRLCI
;
A
#
# COMPACT_ATOMS: atom_id res chain seq x y z
N MET A 1 22.02 -20.07 -17.52
CA MET A 1 22.56 -19.00 -18.38
C MET A 1 21.42 -18.14 -18.89
N ARG A 2 21.24 -16.93 -18.33
CA ARG A 2 20.53 -15.84 -19.01
C ARG A 2 21.40 -14.61 -18.85
N ASN A 3 22.05 -14.28 -19.96
CA ASN A 3 22.91 -13.14 -20.14
C ASN A 3 21.99 -11.94 -20.39
N SER A 4 21.99 -10.94 -19.51
CA SER A 4 21.43 -9.63 -19.82
C SER A 4 22.41 -8.60 -19.30
N GLY A 5 23.30 -8.16 -20.19
CA GLY A 5 24.30 -7.14 -19.89
C GLY A 5 23.61 -5.90 -19.35
N SER A 6 23.79 -5.63 -18.06
CA SER A 6 23.41 -4.37 -17.45
C SER A 6 24.35 -3.30 -18.02
N LYS A 7 23.89 -2.56 -19.03
CA LYS A 7 24.59 -1.37 -19.53
C LYS A 7 24.70 -0.39 -18.36
N SER A 8 25.86 -0.35 -17.72
CA SER A 8 26.22 0.67 -16.71
C SER A 8 26.32 2.00 -17.45
N LYS A 9 25.20 2.71 -17.56
CA LYS A 9 25.21 4.08 -18.04
C LYS A 9 25.70 4.92 -16.87
N ASN A 10 26.91 5.47 -16.97
CA ASN A 10 27.43 6.45 -16.01
C ASN A 10 26.43 7.62 -15.94
N VAL A 11 25.78 7.78 -14.79
CA VAL A 11 24.74 8.80 -14.57
C VAL A 11 25.40 10.02 -13.91
N SER A 12 25.10 11.23 -14.40
CA SER A 12 25.67 12.47 -13.86
C SER A 12 25.11 12.80 -12.47
N LEU A 13 25.84 13.56 -11.65
CA LEU A 13 25.40 13.94 -10.29
C LEU A 13 24.03 14.63 -10.27
N ASN A 14 23.72 15.42 -11.32
CA ASN A 14 22.42 16.10 -11.47
C ASN A 14 21.27 15.10 -11.70
N GLN A 15 21.54 13.96 -12.33
CA GLN A 15 20.53 12.91 -12.50
C GLN A 15 20.28 12.12 -11.21
N ILE A 16 21.27 12.00 -10.32
CA ILE A 16 21.11 11.40 -8.98
C ILE A 16 20.13 12.22 -8.14
N ALA A 17 20.21 13.55 -8.19
CA ALA A 17 19.26 14.44 -7.53
C ALA A 17 17.81 14.30 -8.06
N ILE A 18 17.64 14.00 -9.36
CA ILE A 18 16.32 13.74 -9.95
C ILE A 18 15.77 12.36 -9.55
N ILE A 19 16.65 11.36 -9.41
CA ILE A 19 16.30 9.97 -9.06
C ILE A 19 15.73 9.86 -7.64
N PHE A 20 16.20 10.72 -6.73
CA PHE A 20 15.71 10.81 -5.37
C PHE A 20 15.00 12.15 -5.23
N SER A 21 13.75 12.23 -5.70
CA SER A 21 12.93 13.45 -5.75
C SER A 21 12.50 13.97 -4.36
N VAL A 22 13.43 14.03 -3.41
CA VAL A 22 13.18 14.47 -2.06
C VAL A 22 14.26 15.48 -1.71
N ASP A 23 13.85 16.70 -1.39
CA ASP A 23 14.71 17.69 -0.74
C ASP A 23 15.19 17.08 0.58
N LEU A 24 16.41 16.54 0.58
CA LEU A 24 16.98 15.83 1.73
C LEU A 24 18.31 16.44 2.07
N ASP A 25 18.28 17.37 3.02
CA ASP A 25 19.50 17.82 3.70
C ASP A 25 20.19 16.66 4.45
N GLU A 26 19.47 15.55 4.74
CA GLU A 26 20.05 14.26 5.18
C GLU A 26 19.21 13.07 4.66
N ALA A 27 19.63 12.43 3.56
CA ALA A 27 18.99 11.23 3.02
C ALA A 27 19.66 9.95 3.55
N ASP A 28 19.00 9.22 4.46
CA ASP A 28 19.44 7.88 4.85
C ASP A 28 19.02 6.85 3.79
N PHE A 29 19.97 6.47 2.92
CA PHE A 29 19.75 5.41 1.94
C PHE A 29 19.96 4.03 2.58
N CYS A 30 19.11 3.05 2.23
CA CYS A 30 19.40 1.65 2.53
C CYS A 30 20.74 1.23 1.94
N LYS A 31 21.39 0.19 2.50
CA LYS A 31 22.70 -0.29 2.05
C LYS A 31 22.77 -0.51 0.54
N THR A 32 21.74 -1.13 -0.04
CA THR A 32 21.68 -1.41 -1.48
C THR A 32 21.65 -0.14 -2.33
N CYS A 33 20.81 0.83 -1.97
CA CYS A 33 20.73 2.12 -2.68
C CYS A 33 22.05 2.90 -2.53
N SER A 34 22.62 2.93 -1.32
CA SER A 34 23.94 3.51 -1.05
C SER A 34 25.03 2.91 -1.92
N ASP A 35 25.08 1.58 -2.05
CA ASP A 35 26.09 0.88 -2.84
C ASP A 35 25.96 1.17 -4.34
N HIS A 36 24.73 1.30 -4.85
CA HIS A 36 24.48 1.71 -6.24
C HIS A 36 24.94 3.16 -6.50
N VAL A 37 24.56 4.08 -5.61
CA VAL A 37 24.90 5.51 -5.73
C VAL A 37 26.41 5.72 -5.64
N ARG A 38 27.11 5.06 -4.71
CA ARG A 38 28.58 5.09 -4.61
C ARG A 38 29.27 4.61 -5.88
N LYS A 39 28.67 3.63 -6.58
CA LYS A 39 29.13 3.12 -7.88
C LYS A 39 28.67 3.97 -9.07
N ARG A 40 28.04 5.13 -8.83
CA ARG A 40 27.46 6.03 -9.85
C ARG A 40 26.43 5.36 -10.75
N ASN A 41 25.69 4.41 -10.20
CA ASN A 41 24.62 3.68 -10.86
C ASN A 41 23.26 4.01 -10.21
N VAL A 42 22.20 3.94 -11.00
CA VAL A 42 20.82 4.02 -10.49
C VAL A 42 20.46 2.70 -9.82
N PRO A 43 19.80 2.69 -8.65
CA PRO A 43 19.24 1.46 -8.08
C PRO A 43 18.24 0.80 -9.05
N ASN A 44 18.28 -0.53 -9.14
CA ASN A 44 17.39 -1.27 -10.05
C ASN A 44 15.89 -1.07 -9.73
N LEU A 45 15.56 -0.79 -8.47
CA LEU A 45 14.20 -0.55 -7.99
C LEU A 45 13.85 0.95 -7.91
N ALA A 46 14.55 1.80 -8.66
CA ALA A 46 14.26 3.23 -8.67
C ALA A 46 12.92 3.55 -9.34
N ALA A 47 12.23 4.57 -8.84
CA ALA A 47 10.96 5.05 -9.39
C ALA A 47 11.06 5.40 -10.89
N ASN A 48 12.21 5.94 -11.33
CA ASN A 48 12.50 6.25 -12.74
C ASN A 48 12.52 5.03 -13.67
N TYR A 49 12.67 3.81 -13.12
CA TYR A 49 12.55 2.57 -13.88
C TYR A 49 11.13 1.99 -13.88
N GLY A 50 10.13 2.80 -13.51
CA GLY A 50 8.73 2.37 -13.49
C GLY A 50 8.31 1.69 -12.19
N PHE A 51 9.21 1.60 -11.19
CA PHE A 51 8.86 1.18 -9.82
C PHE A 51 8.18 2.32 -9.04
N ARG A 52 7.17 2.94 -9.65
CA ARG A 52 6.27 3.92 -9.03
C ARG A 52 4.88 3.33 -8.94
N TYR A 53 4.16 3.63 -7.87
CA TYR A 53 2.74 3.36 -7.83
C TYR A 53 2.02 4.21 -8.89
N PRO A 54 0.92 3.71 -9.48
CA PRO A 54 0.05 4.56 -10.29
C PRO A 54 -0.51 5.71 -9.44
N GLU A 55 -0.98 6.77 -10.09
CA GLU A 55 -1.72 7.81 -9.40
C GLU A 55 -2.96 7.21 -8.74
N GLN A 56 -3.16 7.53 -7.45
CA GLN A 56 -4.31 7.05 -6.71
C GLN A 56 -5.58 7.67 -7.31
N PRO A 57 -6.59 6.86 -7.71
CA PRO A 57 -7.85 7.40 -8.21
C PRO A 57 -8.58 8.16 -7.09
N SER A 58 -9.23 9.27 -7.45
CA SER A 58 -9.89 10.17 -6.49
C SER A 58 -10.94 9.47 -5.62
N CYS A 59 -11.69 8.51 -6.19
CA CYS A 59 -12.67 7.72 -5.43
C CYS A 59 -12.07 6.90 -4.28
N LEU A 60 -10.78 6.57 -4.31
CA LEU A 60 -10.10 5.90 -3.19
C LEU A 60 -9.59 6.90 -2.15
N SER A 61 -9.39 8.17 -2.51
CA SER A 61 -8.91 9.19 -1.58
C SER A 61 -9.97 9.67 -0.57
N GLU A 62 -11.24 9.38 -0.85
CA GLU A 62 -12.38 9.73 0.01
C GLU A 62 -12.71 8.62 1.03
N LEU A 63 -12.14 7.41 0.87
CA LEU A 63 -12.41 6.28 1.75
C LEU A 63 -11.61 6.37 3.04
N ASN A 64 -12.23 5.97 4.15
CA ASN A 64 -11.48 5.72 5.37
C ASN A 64 -10.75 4.36 5.34
N ASP A 65 -9.81 4.16 6.27
CA ASP A 65 -8.99 2.94 6.34
C ASP A 65 -9.82 1.64 6.40
N LEU A 66 -11.00 1.68 7.02
CA LEU A 66 -11.88 0.52 7.13
C LEU A 66 -12.65 0.28 5.83
N GLU A 67 -13.14 1.33 5.19
CA GLU A 67 -13.82 1.30 3.89
C GLU A 67 -12.89 0.77 2.81
N GLU A 68 -11.65 1.26 2.74
CA GLU A 68 -10.62 0.78 1.82
C GLU A 68 -10.43 -0.74 1.95
N ARG A 69 -10.36 -1.25 3.18
CA ARG A 69 -10.22 -2.70 3.45
C ARG A 69 -11.47 -3.49 3.08
N LEU A 70 -12.65 -2.92 3.21
CA LEU A 70 -13.91 -3.59 2.90
C LEU A 70 -14.18 -3.63 1.40
N VAL A 71 -13.69 -2.65 0.61
CA VAL A 71 -13.76 -2.67 -0.87
C VAL A 71 -12.59 -3.41 -1.52
N ALA A 72 -11.50 -3.65 -0.78
CA ALA A 72 -10.36 -4.39 -1.29
C ALA A 72 -10.76 -5.81 -1.70
N LEU A 73 -10.40 -6.23 -2.92
CA LEU A 73 -10.65 -7.59 -3.43
C LEU A 73 -9.95 -8.68 -2.61
N ARG A 74 -8.87 -8.33 -1.91
CA ARG A 74 -8.13 -9.21 -1.01
C ARG A 74 -7.71 -8.44 0.23
N ILE A 75 -7.92 -9.05 1.39
CA ILE A 75 -7.48 -8.48 2.67
C ILE A 75 -6.15 -9.14 3.06
N PRO A 76 -5.03 -8.40 3.02
CA PRO A 76 -3.75 -8.93 3.46
C PRO A 76 -3.68 -8.99 4.98
N PHE A 77 -3.37 -10.17 5.51
CA PHE A 77 -2.99 -10.38 6.90
C PHE A 77 -1.47 -10.53 6.95
N MET A 78 -0.81 -9.47 7.37
CA MET A 78 0.64 -9.42 7.56
C MET A 78 1.00 -8.60 8.79
N GLN A 79 2.18 -8.87 9.35
CA GLN A 79 2.72 -8.07 10.42
C GLN A 79 3.84 -7.19 9.88
N ILE A 80 3.61 -5.88 9.84
CA ILE A 80 4.63 -4.89 9.53
C ILE A 80 5.37 -4.53 10.83
N ARG A 81 6.70 -4.46 10.79
CA ARG A 81 7.56 -4.03 11.90
C ARG A 81 8.71 -3.19 11.39
N GLU A 82 9.25 -2.34 12.26
CA GLU A 82 10.49 -1.62 11.99
C GLU A 82 11.68 -2.59 11.90
N LEU A 83 12.51 -2.40 10.88
CA LEU A 83 13.75 -3.13 10.62
C LEU A 83 14.93 -2.31 11.12
N GLY A 84 15.22 -2.40 12.42
CA GLY A 84 16.40 -1.77 13.01
C GLY A 84 16.37 -0.24 13.01
N ARG A 85 17.54 0.39 12.78
CA ARG A 85 17.73 1.85 12.94
C ARG A 85 17.17 2.70 11.79
N ASP A 86 16.99 2.14 10.59
CA ASP A 86 16.88 2.94 9.36
C ASP A 86 15.43 3.35 9.02
N ARG A 87 14.52 3.43 9.99
CA ARG A 87 13.06 3.70 9.81
C ARG A 87 12.37 2.84 8.73
N GLN A 88 13.01 1.77 8.29
CA GLN A 88 12.47 0.87 7.27
C GLN A 88 11.47 -0.08 7.90
N TYR A 89 10.41 -0.38 7.17
CA TYR A 89 9.42 -1.36 7.60
C TYR A 89 9.59 -2.66 6.82
N GLY A 90 9.49 -3.78 7.54
CA GLY A 90 9.58 -5.12 7.01
C GLY A 90 8.40 -5.96 7.42
N ILE A 91 8.15 -7.00 6.64
CA ILE A 91 7.12 -7.99 6.95
C ILE A 91 7.74 -9.07 7.82
N LYS A 92 7.12 -9.35 8.97
CA LYS A 92 7.47 -10.45 9.85
C LYS A 92 6.52 -11.63 9.64
N GLY A 93 7.09 -12.79 9.32
CA GLY A 93 6.34 -14.03 9.15
C GLY A 93 5.64 -14.12 7.80
N SER A 94 4.60 -14.96 7.72
CA SER A 94 3.85 -15.17 6.48
C SER A 94 2.84 -14.05 6.20
N VAL A 95 2.62 -13.81 4.92
CA VAL A 95 1.52 -12.96 4.41
C VAL A 95 0.38 -13.89 3.99
N THR A 96 -0.81 -13.68 4.55
CA THR A 96 -2.01 -14.41 4.15
C THR A 96 -2.96 -13.47 3.44
N ASN A 97 -3.19 -13.66 2.14
CA ASN A 97 -4.14 -12.87 1.36
C ASN A 97 -5.49 -13.59 1.29
N VAL A 98 -6.48 -13.09 2.04
CA VAL A 98 -7.82 -13.68 2.08
C VAL A 98 -8.68 -13.01 1.00
N PRO A 99 -9.33 -13.77 0.10
CA PRO A 99 -10.26 -13.19 -0.87
C PRO A 99 -11.45 -12.56 -0.14
N ASN A 100 -11.85 -11.37 -0.58
CA ASN A 100 -13.02 -10.66 -0.07
C ASN A 100 -14.16 -10.76 -1.09
N ASP A 101 -15.32 -11.20 -0.63
CA ASP A 101 -16.51 -11.30 -1.47
C ASP A 101 -17.34 -10.02 -1.30
N LEU A 102 -17.13 -9.09 -2.24
CA LEU A 102 -17.80 -7.79 -2.20
C LEU A 102 -19.31 -7.92 -2.30
N HIS A 103 -19.85 -8.93 -3.00
CA HIS A 103 -21.29 -9.15 -3.07
C HIS A 103 -21.87 -9.47 -1.70
N LYS A 104 -21.22 -10.37 -0.96
CA LYS A 104 -21.63 -10.68 0.42
C LYS A 104 -21.50 -9.47 1.34
N SER A 105 -20.41 -8.70 1.24
CA SER A 105 -20.23 -7.50 2.07
C SER A 105 -21.33 -6.47 1.79
N VAL A 106 -21.64 -6.23 0.52
CA VAL A 106 -22.70 -5.34 0.05
C VAL A 106 -24.08 -5.81 0.54
N ASP A 107 -24.37 -7.10 0.48
CA ASP A 107 -25.66 -7.66 0.89
C ASP A 107 -25.86 -7.72 2.41
N CYS A 108 -24.77 -7.89 3.18
CA CYS A 108 -24.84 -7.90 4.64
C CYS A 108 -25.00 -6.51 5.26
N LEU A 109 -24.58 -5.45 4.57
CA LEU A 109 -24.66 -4.09 5.10
C LEU A 109 -26.06 -3.51 4.82
N PRO A 110 -26.78 -3.03 5.85
CA PRO A 110 -28.10 -2.45 5.66
C PRO A 110 -27.99 -1.18 4.80
N ARG A 111 -28.60 -1.23 3.61
CA ARG A 111 -28.69 -0.14 2.64
C ARG A 111 -30.12 0.36 2.58
N ASN A 112 -30.60 1.03 3.63
CA ASN A 112 -31.91 1.68 3.52
C ASN A 112 -31.76 2.91 2.62
N VAL A 113 -32.42 2.87 1.46
CA VAL A 113 -32.29 3.86 0.36
C VAL A 113 -32.64 5.30 0.78
N ASN A 114 -33.40 5.44 1.88
CA ASN A 114 -33.86 6.73 2.41
C ASN A 114 -33.04 7.24 3.60
N ASP A 115 -32.10 6.45 4.12
CA ASP A 115 -31.31 6.79 5.29
C ASP A 115 -29.84 6.80 4.87
N SER A 116 -29.22 7.98 4.80
CA SER A 116 -27.76 8.17 4.78
C SER A 116 -27.16 7.76 6.13
N ALA A 117 -27.51 6.57 6.60
CA ALA A 117 -27.15 6.06 7.90
C ALA A 117 -25.79 5.39 7.78
N THR A 118 -24.75 6.13 8.16
CA THR A 118 -23.45 5.55 8.41
C THR A 118 -23.56 4.52 9.54
N ILE A 119 -22.91 3.37 9.38
CA ILE A 119 -22.97 2.26 10.33
C ILE A 119 -21.61 2.03 10.99
N TYR A 120 -21.62 1.69 12.28
CA TYR A 120 -20.40 1.32 12.99
C TYR A 120 -20.03 -0.14 12.71
N VAL A 121 -18.90 -0.36 12.04
CA VAL A 121 -18.43 -1.69 11.64
C VAL A 121 -17.20 -2.11 12.45
N LYS A 122 -17.23 -3.33 13.00
CA LYS A 122 -16.10 -3.94 13.72
C LYS A 122 -15.42 -4.98 12.83
N LEU A 123 -14.22 -4.66 12.32
CA LEU A 123 -13.40 -5.63 11.61
C LEU A 123 -12.56 -6.43 12.60
N LYS A 124 -12.76 -7.75 12.61
CA LYS A 124 -12.01 -8.68 13.48
C LYS A 124 -11.09 -9.57 12.64
N LYS A 125 -9.92 -9.92 13.21
CA LYS A 125 -9.04 -10.94 12.60
C LYS A 125 -9.66 -12.34 12.62
N ARG A 126 -10.45 -12.64 13.65
CA ARG A 126 -11.24 -13.88 13.80
C ARG A 126 -12.55 -13.52 14.50
N LEU A 127 -13.67 -14.10 14.09
CA LEU A 127 -14.98 -13.82 14.68
C LEU A 127 -15.05 -14.17 16.18
N SER A 128 -14.31 -15.21 16.60
CA SER A 128 -14.22 -15.64 18.00
C SER A 128 -13.45 -14.68 18.91
N PHE A 129 -12.71 -13.71 18.36
CA PHE A 129 -11.95 -12.77 19.18
C PHE A 129 -12.86 -11.72 19.82
N LYS A 130 -12.59 -11.39 21.09
CA LYS A 130 -13.33 -10.34 21.81
C LYS A 130 -12.98 -8.96 21.25
N LEU A 131 -11.70 -8.69 21.03
CA LEU A 131 -11.20 -7.43 20.49
C LEU A 131 -11.40 -7.34 18.97
N HIS A 132 -11.63 -6.11 18.51
CA HIS A 132 -11.63 -5.77 17.09
C HIS A 132 -10.25 -5.26 16.66
N PHE A 133 -9.91 -5.49 15.40
CA PHE A 133 -8.74 -4.91 14.77
C PHE A 133 -8.99 -3.46 14.38
N MET A 134 -10.16 -3.17 13.79
CA MET A 134 -10.61 -1.81 13.47
C MET A 134 -12.07 -1.63 13.87
N TYR A 135 -12.41 -0.41 14.25
CA TYR A 135 -13.76 0.00 14.59
C TYR A 135 -13.97 1.45 14.15
N GLN A 136 -14.71 1.64 13.07
CA GLN A 136 -14.95 2.94 12.46
C GLN A 136 -16.38 3.01 11.93
N CYS A 137 -16.85 4.23 11.66
CA CYS A 137 -18.09 4.47 10.96
C CYS A 137 -17.86 4.27 9.46
N VAL A 138 -18.78 3.59 8.79
CA VAL A 138 -18.69 3.24 7.37
C VAL A 138 -19.96 3.71 6.69
N ASP A 139 -19.83 4.38 5.55
CA ASP A 139 -20.97 4.72 4.69
C ASP A 139 -21.23 3.56 3.71
N PRO A 140 -22.38 2.87 3.78
CA PRO A 140 -22.70 1.78 2.86
C PRO A 140 -22.70 2.19 1.37
N ILE A 141 -22.81 3.49 1.05
CA ILE A 141 -22.81 3.97 -0.34
C ILE A 141 -21.48 3.72 -1.05
N VAL A 142 -20.36 3.65 -0.31
CA VAL A 142 -19.02 3.43 -0.88
C VAL A 142 -18.87 2.05 -1.51
N PHE A 143 -19.71 1.08 -1.13
CA PHE A 143 -19.69 -0.27 -1.73
C PHE A 143 -20.42 -0.34 -3.08
N THR A 144 -21.13 0.73 -3.46
CA THR A 144 -21.73 0.86 -4.80
C THR A 144 -20.69 1.26 -5.85
N VAL A 145 -19.45 1.57 -5.43
CA VAL A 145 -18.30 1.90 -6.28
C VAL A 145 -17.85 0.65 -7.03
N ARG A 146 -18.66 0.23 -8.00
CA ARG A 146 -18.38 -0.84 -8.96
C ARG A 146 -17.54 -0.33 -10.13
N LEU A 147 -17.04 0.91 -10.07
CA LEU A 147 -16.50 1.67 -11.19
C LEU A 147 -15.03 2.07 -11.05
N CYS A 148 -14.35 1.74 -9.95
CA CYS A 148 -12.96 2.17 -9.72
C CYS A 148 -11.91 1.05 -9.67
N ILE A 149 -12.29 -0.23 -9.70
CA ILE A 149 -11.37 -1.38 -9.58
C ILE A 149 -11.64 -2.40 -10.67
#